data_AF-A0A6J0US09-F1
#
_entry.id   AF-A0A6J0US09-F1
#
_cell.length_a   1.000
_cell.length_b   1.000
_cell.length_c   1.000
_cell.angle_alpha   90.00
_cell.angle_beta   90.00
_cell.angle_gamma   90.00
#
_symmetry.space_group_name_H-M   'P 1'
#
loop_
_entity.id
_entity.type
_entity.pdbx_description
1 polymer ?
#
loop_
_entity_poly.entity_id
_entity_poly.type
_entity_poly.pdbx_seq_one_letter_code
_entity_poly.pdbx_strand_id
1 'polypeptide(L)'
;MYTSLWIVAIFVSVPQAAMGRRSKVYRPIAEMAKKIREARALQNQPRDAQRFALDYETMTRPFTGKRLPALAWEDVRNEKRLFTLLCRLKHFGIGRMVTRKSWLWKHSEPCYWTVTRVEVDYTAENMDHGKAWGYLTFKGESDNEVREIERVMYHDWRVVPKHEEEEFKKFTPVEKETVRYVPYPPLLRAMILAERQKEGKPNTEEPMLDLEQVLLFPNKNLKNPKKQVEGTPV
;
A
#
# COMPACT_ATOMS: atom_id res chain seq x y z
N MET A 1 72.53 -45.21 -4.43
CA MET A 1 72.86 -44.88 -5.83
C MET A 1 71.60 -45.02 -6.67
N TYR A 2 71.44 -44.15 -7.68
CA TYR A 2 70.40 -44.15 -8.74
C TYR A 2 68.96 -43.79 -8.29
N THR A 3 68.19 -42.95 -8.96
CA THR A 3 68.38 -41.89 -9.97
C THR A 3 67.04 -41.16 -10.06
N SER A 4 67.14 -39.88 -10.41
CA SER A 4 66.11 -38.92 -10.79
C SER A 4 64.99 -39.45 -11.69
N LEU A 5 63.75 -38.98 -11.49
CA LEU A 5 62.83 -38.71 -12.59
C LEU A 5 61.82 -37.63 -12.17
N TRP A 6 62.14 -36.39 -12.55
CA TRP A 6 61.23 -35.25 -12.51
C TRP A 6 60.26 -35.37 -13.68
N ILE A 7 58.96 -35.50 -13.40
CA ILE A 7 57.91 -35.41 -14.41
C ILE A 7 57.50 -33.94 -14.52
N VAL A 8 57.90 -33.32 -15.63
CA VAL A 8 57.46 -31.99 -16.05
C VAL A 8 56.03 -32.10 -16.57
N ALA A 9 55.07 -31.54 -15.83
CA ALA A 9 53.69 -31.42 -16.29
C ALA A 9 53.57 -30.25 -17.28
N ILE A 10 53.39 -30.57 -18.56
CA ILE A 10 53.09 -29.62 -19.62
C ILE A 10 51.64 -29.15 -19.44
N PHE A 11 51.45 -27.91 -19.01
CA PHE A 11 50.15 -27.24 -19.01
C PHE A 11 49.76 -26.90 -20.45
N VAL A 12 48.88 -27.70 -21.05
CA VAL A 12 48.19 -27.34 -22.30
C VAL A 12 47.12 -26.32 -21.95
N SER A 13 47.38 -25.05 -22.28
CA SER A 13 46.40 -23.96 -22.23
C SER A 13 45.34 -24.18 -23.30
N VAL A 14 44.14 -24.56 -22.89
CA VAL A 14 42.94 -24.60 -23.75
C VAL A 14 42.44 -23.17 -23.91
N PRO A 15 42.26 -22.63 -25.13
CA PRO A 15 41.77 -21.27 -25.31
C PRO A 15 40.29 -21.20 -24.91
N GLN A 16 40.00 -20.31 -23.97
CA GLN A 16 38.66 -19.93 -23.52
C GLN A 16 37.83 -19.44 -24.72
N ALA A 17 36.91 -20.27 -25.21
CA ALA A 17 36.02 -19.92 -26.30
C ALA A 17 35.18 -18.67 -25.95
N ALA A 18 35.18 -17.71 -26.86
CA ALA A 18 34.43 -16.47 -26.77
C ALA A 18 32.94 -16.72 -26.52
N MET A 19 32.41 -16.20 -25.41
CA MET A 19 30.97 -16.10 -25.16
C MET A 19 30.35 -15.09 -26.13
N GLY A 20 29.92 -15.58 -27.30
CA GLY A 20 29.10 -14.81 -28.22
C GLY A 20 27.77 -14.42 -27.56
N ARG A 21 27.44 -13.11 -27.56
CA ARG A 21 26.09 -12.62 -27.21
C ARG A 21 25.09 -13.25 -28.18
N ARG A 22 24.35 -14.26 -27.72
CA ARG A 22 23.24 -14.85 -28.49
C ARG A 22 22.17 -13.78 -28.70
N SER A 23 21.91 -13.40 -29.94
CA SER A 23 20.83 -12.48 -30.29
C SER A 23 19.49 -13.13 -29.94
N LYS A 24 18.59 -12.37 -29.32
CA LYS A 24 17.25 -12.84 -28.95
C LYS A 24 16.50 -13.13 -30.25
N VAL A 25 16.05 -14.36 -30.46
CA VAL A 25 15.27 -14.74 -31.66
C VAL A 25 14.03 -13.85 -31.72
N TYR A 26 13.90 -13.09 -32.81
CA TYR A 26 12.76 -12.22 -33.05
C TYR A 26 11.49 -13.07 -33.23
N ARG A 27 10.45 -12.81 -32.43
CA ARG A 27 9.18 -13.58 -32.44
C ARG A 27 8.03 -12.66 -32.84
N PRO A 28 7.82 -12.41 -34.15
CA PRO A 28 6.86 -11.41 -34.63
C PRO A 28 5.42 -11.70 -34.16
N ILE A 29 5.01 -12.97 -34.15
CA ILE A 29 3.68 -13.40 -33.69
C ILE A 29 3.47 -13.10 -32.21
N ALA A 30 4.49 -13.30 -31.38
CA ALA A 30 4.40 -13.04 -29.94
C ALA A 30 4.27 -11.54 -29.65
N GLU A 31 5.00 -10.70 -30.39
CA GLU A 31 4.88 -9.25 -30.28
C GLU A 31 3.52 -8.74 -30.76
N MET A 32 3.04 -9.25 -31.88
CA MET A 32 1.72 -8.92 -32.42
C MET A 32 0.61 -9.33 -31.44
N ALA A 33 0.66 -10.55 -30.90
CA ALA A 33 -0.30 -11.03 -29.91
C ALA A 33 -0.28 -10.19 -28.64
N LYS A 34 0.92 -9.74 -28.19
CA LYS A 34 1.05 -8.83 -27.05
C LYS A 34 0.35 -7.49 -27.31
N LYS A 35 0.61 -6.85 -28.46
CA LYS A 35 -0.03 -5.58 -28.85
C LYS A 35 -1.56 -5.71 -28.93
N ILE A 36 -2.06 -6.78 -29.53
CA ILE A 36 -3.51 -7.02 -29.66
C ILE A 36 -4.14 -7.22 -28.27
N ARG A 37 -3.49 -7.96 -27.37
CA ARG A 37 -3.99 -8.14 -25.99
C ARG A 37 -4.03 -6.82 -25.23
N GLU A 38 -2.99 -6.00 -25.32
CA GLU A 38 -2.94 -4.68 -24.68
C GLU A 38 -4.02 -3.74 -25.22
N ALA A 39 -4.21 -3.70 -26.54
CA ALA A 39 -5.28 -2.91 -27.16
C ALA A 39 -6.67 -3.37 -26.73
N ARG A 40 -6.93 -4.68 -26.72
CA ARG A 40 -8.19 -5.24 -26.23
C ARG A 40 -8.39 -5.00 -24.74
N ALA A 41 -7.33 -5.04 -23.93
CA ALA A 41 -7.41 -4.76 -22.49
C ALA A 41 -7.78 -3.30 -22.21
N LEU A 42 -7.28 -2.34 -23.00
CA LEU A 42 -7.67 -0.94 -22.90
C LEU A 42 -9.12 -0.70 -23.35
N GLN A 43 -9.54 -1.31 -24.46
CA GLN A 43 -10.90 -1.16 -24.98
C GLN A 43 -11.95 -1.81 -24.08
N ASN A 44 -11.65 -3.02 -23.57
CA ASN A 44 -12.55 -3.81 -22.74
C ASN A 44 -12.26 -3.63 -21.23
N GLN A 45 -11.61 -2.53 -20.84
CA GLN A 45 -11.33 -2.28 -19.44
C GLN A 45 -12.66 -2.15 -18.67
N PRO A 46 -12.93 -3.03 -17.69
CA PRO A 46 -14.20 -3.01 -16.99
C PRO A 46 -14.31 -1.71 -16.17
N ARG A 47 -15.49 -1.10 -16.20
CA ARG A 47 -15.80 0.14 -15.47
C ARG A 47 -15.87 -0.13 -13.97
N ASP A 48 -15.67 0.90 -13.16
CA ASP A 48 -15.67 0.73 -11.70
C ASP A 48 -17.05 0.29 -11.19
N ALA A 49 -18.13 0.74 -11.85
CA ALA A 49 -19.48 0.24 -11.62
C ALA A 49 -19.60 -1.28 -11.78
N GLN A 50 -19.04 -1.85 -12.85
CA GLN A 50 -19.08 -3.30 -13.10
C GLN A 50 -18.21 -4.08 -12.11
N ARG A 51 -17.00 -3.59 -11.84
CA ARG A 51 -16.02 -4.27 -10.98
C ARG A 51 -16.43 -4.32 -9.51
N PHE A 52 -17.09 -3.27 -9.06
CA PHE A 52 -17.47 -3.07 -7.67
C PHE A 52 -18.97 -3.23 -7.43
N ALA A 53 -19.74 -3.65 -8.44
CA ALA A 53 -21.10 -4.12 -8.26
C ALA A 53 -21.15 -5.21 -7.19
N LEU A 54 -22.22 -5.21 -6.40
CA LEU A 54 -22.42 -6.11 -5.29
C LEU A 54 -23.89 -6.51 -5.22
N ASP A 55 -24.14 -7.80 -5.15
CA ASP A 55 -25.45 -8.33 -4.77
C ASP A 55 -25.56 -8.39 -3.24
N TYR A 56 -26.50 -7.63 -2.69
CA TYR A 56 -26.69 -7.47 -1.24
C TYR A 56 -27.36 -8.69 -0.60
N GLU A 57 -28.03 -9.55 -1.37
CA GLU A 57 -28.64 -10.77 -0.84
C GLU A 57 -27.57 -11.85 -0.61
N THR A 58 -26.78 -12.13 -1.65
CA THR A 58 -25.78 -13.20 -1.63
C THR A 58 -24.38 -12.77 -1.14
N MET A 59 -24.15 -11.46 -1.02
CA MET A 59 -22.84 -10.83 -0.74
C MET A 59 -21.78 -11.20 -1.78
N THR A 60 -22.19 -11.41 -3.03
CA THR A 60 -21.34 -11.80 -4.15
C THR A 60 -21.11 -10.65 -5.12
N ARG A 61 -19.92 -10.61 -5.71
CA ARG A 61 -19.62 -9.68 -6.80
C ARG A 61 -19.92 -10.35 -8.14
N PRO A 62 -20.95 -9.92 -8.89
CA PRO A 62 -21.38 -10.62 -10.11
C PRO A 62 -20.25 -10.71 -11.13
N PHE A 63 -19.45 -9.66 -11.30
CA PHE A 63 -18.35 -9.63 -12.26
C PHE A 63 -17.25 -10.67 -12.01
N THR A 64 -17.03 -11.09 -10.75
CA THR A 64 -15.95 -12.04 -10.41
C THR A 64 -16.45 -13.36 -9.85
N GLY A 65 -17.74 -13.47 -9.54
CA GLY A 65 -18.33 -14.58 -8.78
C GLY A 65 -17.84 -14.70 -7.32
N LYS A 66 -16.98 -13.79 -6.84
CA LYS A 66 -16.37 -13.90 -5.50
C LYS A 66 -17.28 -13.32 -4.42
N ARG A 67 -17.41 -14.06 -3.31
CA ARG A 67 -18.11 -13.59 -2.10
C ARG A 67 -17.24 -12.65 -1.29
N LEU A 68 -17.86 -11.67 -0.64
CA LEU A 68 -17.17 -10.80 0.32
C LEU A 68 -16.82 -11.57 1.60
N PRO A 69 -15.74 -11.18 2.31
CA PRO A 69 -15.43 -11.73 3.63
C PRO A 69 -16.59 -11.51 4.62
N ALA A 70 -16.87 -12.50 5.46
CA ALA A 70 -18.00 -12.47 6.40
C ALA A 70 -17.99 -11.24 7.33
N LEU A 71 -16.80 -10.82 7.80
CA LEU A 71 -16.63 -9.64 8.65
C LEU A 71 -17.10 -8.33 7.98
N ALA A 72 -17.09 -8.27 6.64
CA ALA A 72 -17.52 -7.08 5.91
C ALA A 72 -19.04 -7.03 5.68
N TRP A 73 -19.79 -8.11 5.96
CA TRP A 73 -21.21 -8.19 5.62
C TRP A 73 -22.07 -7.23 6.45
N GLU A 74 -21.73 -7.05 7.73
CA GLU A 74 -22.44 -6.13 8.62
C GLU A 74 -22.28 -4.68 8.14
N ASP A 75 -21.04 -4.29 7.82
CA ASP A 75 -20.70 -2.97 7.28
C ASP A 75 -21.41 -2.72 5.94
N VAL A 76 -21.44 -3.72 5.05
CA VAL A 76 -22.13 -3.62 3.76
C VAL A 76 -23.64 -3.34 3.91
N ARG A 77 -24.28 -3.88 4.94
CA ARG A 77 -25.72 -3.70 5.16
C ARG A 77 -26.05 -2.36 5.81
N ASN A 78 -25.20 -1.88 6.70
CA ASN A 78 -25.49 -0.73 7.56
C ASN A 78 -24.89 0.58 7.05
N GLU A 79 -23.70 0.51 6.45
CA GLU A 79 -22.93 1.68 6.04
C GLU A 79 -23.02 1.93 4.53
N LYS A 80 -22.53 3.08 4.09
CA LYS A 80 -22.62 3.53 2.69
C LYS A 80 -21.24 3.61 2.04
N ARG A 81 -21.24 3.48 0.70
CA ARG A 81 -20.09 3.80 -0.14
C ARG A 81 -19.88 5.31 -0.18
N LEU A 82 -18.64 5.74 -0.45
CA LEU A 82 -18.30 7.16 -0.48
C LEU A 82 -19.15 7.93 -1.50
N PHE A 83 -19.22 7.44 -2.75
CA PHE A 83 -19.97 8.10 -3.82
C PHE A 83 -21.48 8.11 -3.58
N THR A 84 -22.05 7.09 -2.95
CA THR A 84 -23.47 7.11 -2.54
C THR A 84 -23.78 8.29 -1.62
N LEU A 85 -22.81 8.75 -0.82
CA LEU A 85 -22.93 9.94 0.01
C LEU A 85 -22.64 11.22 -0.77
N LEU A 86 -21.57 11.25 -1.55
CA LEU A 86 -21.12 12.44 -2.29
C LEU A 86 -22.12 12.86 -3.38
N CYS A 87 -22.73 11.93 -4.10
CA CYS A 87 -23.66 12.24 -5.19
C CYS A 87 -24.95 12.93 -4.74
N ARG A 88 -25.27 12.85 -3.44
CA ARG A 88 -26.41 13.56 -2.85
C ARG A 88 -26.07 15.00 -2.46
N LEU A 89 -24.78 15.35 -2.46
CA LEU A 89 -24.30 16.67 -2.10
C LEU A 89 -24.05 17.51 -3.36
N LYS A 90 -24.21 18.83 -3.22
CA LYS A 90 -23.86 19.78 -4.29
C LYS A 90 -22.37 19.64 -4.63
N HIS A 91 -22.06 19.65 -5.93
CA HIS A 91 -20.70 19.50 -6.47
C HIS A 91 -19.96 18.28 -5.89
N PHE A 92 -20.65 17.17 -5.70
CA PHE A 92 -20.09 15.93 -5.13
C PHE A 92 -19.40 16.12 -3.77
N GLY A 93 -19.82 17.12 -2.99
CA GLY A 93 -19.27 17.37 -1.65
C GLY A 93 -17.84 17.89 -1.65
N ILE A 94 -17.37 18.55 -2.70
CA ILE A 94 -16.06 19.25 -2.68
C ILE A 94 -16.02 20.22 -1.50
N GLY A 95 -14.91 20.18 -0.74
CA GLY A 95 -14.70 20.94 0.49
C GLY A 95 -15.30 20.31 1.74
N ARG A 96 -16.04 19.20 1.64
CA ARG A 96 -16.61 18.50 2.81
C ARG A 96 -15.63 17.51 3.43
N MET A 97 -15.83 17.28 4.72
CA MET A 97 -15.09 16.29 5.49
C MET A 97 -15.82 14.95 5.48
N VAL A 98 -15.08 13.90 5.12
CA VAL A 98 -15.56 12.51 5.17
C VAL A 98 -14.68 11.70 6.10
N THR A 99 -15.31 10.88 6.92
CA THR A 99 -14.64 9.98 7.87
C THR A 99 -15.07 8.54 7.61
N ARG A 100 -14.48 7.60 8.35
CA ARG A 100 -14.78 6.18 8.28
C ARG A 100 -15.24 5.65 9.62
N LYS A 101 -16.21 4.72 9.64
CA LYS A 101 -16.61 4.02 10.85
C LYS A 101 -15.41 3.28 11.47
N SER A 102 -14.60 2.61 10.66
CA SER A 102 -13.39 1.91 11.13
C SER A 102 -12.38 2.84 11.81
N TRP A 103 -12.35 4.12 11.45
CA TRP A 103 -11.50 5.11 12.09
C TRP A 103 -12.08 5.59 13.41
N LEU A 104 -13.38 5.93 13.42
CA LEU A 104 -14.08 6.35 14.63
C LEU A 104 -14.02 5.30 15.75
N TRP A 105 -14.01 4.01 15.40
CA TRP A 105 -13.92 2.92 16.38
C TRP A 105 -12.50 2.64 16.87
N LYS A 106 -11.49 2.92 16.04
CA LYS A 106 -10.10 2.57 16.33
C LYS A 106 -9.31 3.71 16.97
N HIS A 107 -9.67 4.94 16.64
CA HIS A 107 -8.92 6.14 16.99
C HIS A 107 -9.86 7.13 17.66
N SER A 108 -9.46 7.63 18.83
CA SER A 108 -10.12 8.77 19.47
C SER A 108 -9.70 10.08 18.80
N GLU A 109 -8.54 10.09 18.14
CA GLU A 109 -8.03 11.25 17.42
C GLU A 109 -8.80 11.46 16.09
N PRO A 110 -9.02 12.70 15.66
CA PRO A 110 -9.80 12.97 14.45
C PRO A 110 -9.07 12.46 13.21
N CYS A 111 -9.79 11.64 12.45
CA CYS A 111 -9.33 11.07 11.18
C CYS A 111 -10.37 11.35 10.10
N TYR A 112 -9.99 12.11 9.09
CA TYR A 112 -10.89 12.49 8.01
C TYR A 112 -10.14 12.82 6.73
N TRP A 113 -10.88 12.80 5.63
CA TRP A 113 -10.46 13.34 4.35
C TRP A 113 -11.23 14.62 4.05
N THR A 114 -10.53 15.65 3.58
CA THR A 114 -11.16 16.83 3.00
C THR A 114 -11.17 16.66 1.48
N VAL A 115 -12.35 16.49 0.89
CA VAL A 115 -12.51 16.21 -0.54
C VAL A 115 -12.18 17.45 -1.38
N THR A 116 -11.29 17.32 -2.37
CA THR A 116 -10.89 18.43 -3.26
C THR A 116 -11.31 18.21 -4.70
N ARG A 117 -11.13 17.00 -5.21
CA ARG A 117 -11.47 16.61 -6.58
C ARG A 117 -12.23 15.30 -6.58
N VAL A 118 -13.23 15.19 -7.45
CA VAL A 118 -14.04 13.98 -7.62
C VAL A 118 -14.17 13.70 -9.11
N GLU A 119 -13.90 12.45 -9.50
CA GLU A 119 -14.10 11.92 -10.85
C GLU A 119 -15.10 10.78 -10.75
N VAL A 120 -16.30 11.00 -11.27
CA VAL A 120 -17.43 10.09 -11.16
C VAL A 120 -17.46 9.16 -12.38
N ASP A 121 -17.83 7.90 -12.16
CA ASP A 121 -18.14 6.97 -13.24
C ASP A 121 -19.56 7.22 -13.74
N TYR A 122 -19.68 7.98 -14.84
CA TYR A 122 -20.98 8.31 -15.46
C TYR A 122 -21.72 7.10 -16.05
N THR A 123 -21.09 5.93 -16.13
CA THR A 123 -21.76 4.71 -16.61
C THR A 123 -22.66 4.08 -15.55
N ALA A 124 -22.48 4.43 -14.28
CA ALA A 124 -23.35 4.01 -13.20
C ALA A 124 -24.65 4.84 -13.19
N GLU A 125 -25.80 4.16 -13.18
CA GLU A 125 -27.12 4.81 -13.14
C GLU A 125 -27.27 5.79 -11.97
N ASN A 126 -26.76 5.41 -10.80
CA ASN A 126 -26.82 6.21 -9.57
C ASN A 126 -25.55 7.04 -9.31
N MET A 127 -24.61 7.06 -10.26
CA MET A 127 -23.31 7.73 -10.10
C MET A 127 -22.55 7.29 -8.83
N ASP A 128 -22.77 6.08 -8.35
CA ASP A 128 -22.34 5.59 -7.04
C ASP A 128 -20.90 5.01 -7.03
N HIS A 129 -20.14 5.28 -8.09
CA HIS A 129 -18.76 4.83 -8.30
C HIS A 129 -17.89 5.95 -8.87
N GLY A 130 -16.57 5.83 -8.65
CA GLY A 130 -15.58 6.76 -9.17
C GLY A 130 -14.31 6.82 -8.33
N LYS A 131 -13.52 7.88 -8.55
CA LYS A 131 -12.29 8.21 -7.82
C LYS A 131 -12.39 9.58 -7.19
N ALA A 132 -11.86 9.71 -5.98
CA ALA A 132 -11.85 10.96 -5.25
C ALA A 132 -10.43 11.27 -4.77
N TRP A 133 -10.12 12.55 -4.65
CA TRP A 133 -8.88 13.06 -4.11
C TRP A 133 -9.16 14.05 -3.00
N GLY A 134 -8.23 14.16 -2.06
CA GLY A 134 -8.38 15.04 -0.93
C GLY A 134 -7.13 15.16 -0.08
N TYR A 135 -7.20 16.01 0.94
CA TYR A 135 -6.21 16.09 2.01
C TYR A 135 -6.54 15.07 3.09
N LEU A 136 -5.56 14.27 3.49
CA LEU A 136 -5.70 13.35 4.61
C LEU A 136 -5.34 14.06 5.90
N THR A 137 -6.23 14.07 6.88
CA THR A 137 -5.87 14.35 8.27
C THR A 137 -5.97 13.04 9.04
N PHE A 138 -4.84 12.51 9.48
CA PHE A 138 -4.77 11.25 10.20
C PHE A 138 -4.25 11.51 11.61
N LYS A 139 -5.07 11.19 12.61
CA LYS A 139 -4.76 11.41 14.03
C LYS A 139 -4.35 12.86 14.36
N GLY A 140 -5.07 13.82 13.78
CA GLY A 140 -4.77 15.24 13.94
C GLY A 140 -3.59 15.78 13.11
N GLU A 141 -2.80 14.94 12.45
CA GLU A 141 -1.74 15.37 11.54
C GLU A 141 -2.30 15.54 10.13
N SER A 142 -2.30 16.76 9.61
CA SER A 142 -2.79 17.08 8.26
C SER A 142 -1.69 16.98 7.21
N ASP A 143 -1.91 16.15 6.19
CA ASP A 143 -1.10 16.13 4.97
C ASP A 143 -1.37 17.38 4.12
N ASN A 144 -0.31 18.07 3.68
CA ASN A 144 -0.40 19.21 2.76
C ASN A 144 -0.57 18.80 1.28
N GLU A 145 -0.43 17.51 0.97
CA GLU A 145 -0.51 16.98 -0.39
C GLU A 145 -1.90 16.41 -0.68
N VAL A 146 -2.42 16.71 -1.86
CA VAL A 146 -3.65 16.08 -2.36
C VAL A 146 -3.34 14.64 -2.77
N ARG A 147 -3.99 13.68 -2.12
CA ARG A 147 -3.82 12.24 -2.38
C ARG A 147 -5.11 11.60 -2.85
N GLU A 148 -4.97 10.52 -3.64
CA GLU A 148 -6.13 9.70 -4.02
C GLU A 148 -6.69 9.01 -2.77
N ILE A 149 -7.99 9.18 -2.57
CA ILE A 149 -8.73 8.54 -1.50
C ILE A 149 -8.86 7.08 -1.84
N GLU A 150 -8.26 6.21 -1.04
CA GLU A 150 -8.35 4.77 -1.26
C GLU A 150 -9.64 4.18 -0.71
N ARG A 151 -9.97 2.95 -1.13
CA ARG A 151 -11.10 2.17 -0.56
C ARG A 151 -12.44 2.90 -0.64
N VAL A 152 -12.59 3.75 -1.66
CA VAL A 152 -13.83 4.46 -2.00
C VAL A 152 -15.04 3.50 -2.05
N MET A 153 -14.81 2.31 -2.62
CA MET A 153 -15.84 1.29 -2.82
C MET A 153 -16.24 0.51 -1.55
N TYR A 154 -15.62 0.79 -0.40
CA TYR A 154 -15.95 0.12 0.85
C TYR A 154 -17.23 0.74 1.44
N HIS A 155 -18.00 -0.06 2.18
CA HIS A 155 -19.18 0.39 2.91
C HIS A 155 -18.74 0.78 4.32
N ASP A 156 -18.01 1.88 4.46
CA ASP A 156 -17.41 2.29 5.74
C ASP A 156 -17.46 3.83 5.90
N TRP A 157 -18.04 4.54 4.92
CA TRP A 157 -17.92 5.98 4.83
C TRP A 157 -19.06 6.68 5.54
N ARG A 158 -18.73 7.80 6.18
CA ARG A 158 -19.68 8.73 6.80
C ARG A 158 -19.26 10.16 6.49
N VAL A 159 -20.24 11.03 6.25
CA VAL A 159 -20.01 12.47 6.03
C VAL A 159 -20.14 13.17 7.37
N VAL A 160 -19.17 14.01 7.72
CA VAL A 160 -19.26 14.85 8.91
C VAL A 160 -20.25 16.00 8.64
N PRO A 161 -21.30 16.18 9.46
CA PRO A 161 -22.21 17.31 9.36
C PRO A 161 -21.47 18.63 9.56
N LYS A 162 -21.84 19.68 8.81
CA LYS A 162 -21.14 20.98 8.84
C LYS A 162 -21.02 21.62 10.22
N HIS A 163 -22.02 21.44 11.07
CA HIS A 163 -22.02 22.02 12.42
C HIS A 163 -21.05 21.28 13.36
N GLU A 164 -20.78 20.00 13.13
CA GLU A 164 -19.83 19.19 13.90
C GLU A 164 -18.40 19.29 13.35
N GLU A 165 -18.20 19.83 12.14
CA GLU A 165 -16.89 19.90 11.49
C GLU A 165 -15.87 20.70 12.32
N GLU A 166 -16.29 21.77 13.00
CA GLU A 166 -15.41 22.58 13.84
C GLU A 166 -15.02 21.86 15.13
N GLU A 167 -15.96 21.14 15.74
CA GLU A 167 -15.72 20.35 16.94
C GLU A 167 -14.81 19.16 16.63
N PHE A 168 -15.04 18.50 15.49
CA PHE A 168 -14.22 17.37 15.04
C PHE A 168 -12.77 17.78 14.74
N LYS A 169 -12.53 19.04 14.36
CA LYS A 169 -11.18 19.58 14.14
C LYS A 169 -10.45 19.91 15.43
N LYS A 170 -11.17 20.21 16.52
CA LYS A 170 -10.56 20.57 17.80
C LYS A 170 -9.93 19.33 18.40
N PHE A 171 -8.61 19.25 18.27
CA PHE A 171 -7.80 18.19 18.86
C PHE A 171 -6.59 18.79 19.54
N THR A 172 -6.42 18.46 20.81
CA THR A 172 -5.20 18.71 21.56
C THR A 172 -4.22 17.58 21.27
N PRO A 173 -3.12 17.84 20.55
CA PRO A 173 -2.13 16.81 20.28
C PRO A 173 -1.54 16.32 21.60
N VAL A 174 -1.76 15.05 21.89
CA VAL A 174 -1.11 14.38 23.02
C VAL A 174 0.35 14.18 22.64
N GLU A 175 1.26 14.67 23.50
CA GLU A 175 2.69 14.43 23.34
C GLU A 175 2.94 12.92 23.36
N LYS A 176 3.45 12.39 22.24
CA LYS A 176 3.79 10.98 22.15
C LYS A 176 5.17 10.80 22.79
N GLU A 177 5.21 10.27 24.01
CA GLU A 177 6.47 9.82 24.61
C GLU A 177 7.00 8.62 23.80
N THR A 178 7.95 8.88 22.90
CA THR A 178 8.62 7.81 22.14
C THR A 178 9.82 7.32 22.93
N VAL A 179 9.86 6.01 23.21
CA VAL A 179 11.04 5.37 23.80
C VAL A 179 12.20 5.47 22.80
N ARG A 180 13.19 6.30 23.13
CA ARG A 180 14.36 6.55 22.27
C ARG A 180 15.35 5.40 22.27
N TYR A 181 15.57 4.78 23.42
CA TYR A 181 16.60 3.76 23.61
C TYR A 181 16.00 2.46 24.14
N VAL A 182 16.37 1.34 23.51
CA VAL A 182 15.96 -0.01 23.93
C VAL A 182 17.19 -0.90 24.09
N PRO A 183 17.27 -1.76 25.12
CA PRO A 183 18.42 -2.65 25.28
C PRO A 183 18.54 -3.63 24.11
N TYR A 184 19.77 -3.97 23.74
CA TYR A 184 20.01 -5.03 22.75
C TYR A 184 19.51 -6.39 23.25
N PRO A 185 19.04 -7.28 22.35
CA PRO A 185 18.65 -8.63 22.71
C PRO A 185 19.84 -9.41 23.32
N PRO A 186 19.59 -10.44 24.16
CA PRO A 186 20.61 -11.02 25.04
C PRO A 186 21.89 -11.48 24.34
N LEU A 187 21.77 -12.08 23.15
CA LEU A 187 22.92 -12.56 22.37
C LEU A 187 23.78 -11.40 21.86
N LEU A 188 23.17 -10.39 21.23
CA LEU A 188 23.90 -9.23 20.69
C LEU A 188 24.54 -8.43 21.82
N ARG A 189 23.84 -8.26 22.95
CA ARG A 189 24.39 -7.64 24.16
C ARG A 189 25.67 -8.36 24.61
N ALA A 190 25.65 -9.69 24.71
CA ALA A 190 26.82 -10.48 25.11
C ALA A 190 27.98 -10.38 24.12
N MET A 191 27.70 -10.40 22.82
CA MET A 191 28.72 -10.24 21.77
C MET A 191 29.43 -8.89 21.85
N ILE A 192 28.66 -7.80 21.96
CA ILE A 192 29.19 -6.43 22.06
C ILE A 192 30.06 -6.28 23.32
N LEU A 193 29.64 -6.83 24.45
CA LEU A 193 30.42 -6.79 25.68
C LEU A 193 31.72 -7.59 25.56
N ALA A 194 31.69 -8.76 24.91
CA ALA A 194 32.88 -9.58 24.68
C ALA A 194 33.89 -8.90 23.73
N GLU A 195 33.42 -8.20 22.69
CA GLU A 195 34.28 -7.41 21.79
C GLU A 195 34.95 -6.24 22.53
N ARG A 196 34.20 -5.48 23.34
CA ARG A 196 34.76 -4.37 24.14
C ARG A 196 35.83 -4.84 25.13
N GLN A 197 35.63 -5.99 25.75
CA GLN A 197 36.63 -6.62 26.63
C GLN A 197 37.91 -6.97 25.88
N LYS A 198 37.82 -7.49 24.65
CA LYS A 198 38.99 -7.78 23.81
C LYS A 198 39.75 -6.51 23.40
N GLU A 199 39.04 -5.41 23.18
CA GLU A 199 39.63 -4.11 22.80
C GLU A 199 40.21 -3.31 23.99
N GLY A 200 40.04 -3.80 25.22
CA GLY A 200 40.58 -3.14 26.42
C GLY A 200 39.86 -1.84 26.82
N LYS A 201 38.64 -1.59 26.30
CA LYS A 201 37.84 -0.40 26.65
C LYS A 201 37.12 -0.59 28.00
N PRO A 202 37.02 0.44 28.86
CA PRO A 202 36.29 0.35 30.12
C PRO A 202 34.80 0.07 29.86
N ASN A 203 34.25 -0.94 30.55
CA ASN A 203 32.99 -1.58 30.21
C ASN A 203 31.81 -1.06 31.07
N THR A 204 31.69 0.27 31.21
CA THR A 204 30.81 0.88 32.21
C THR A 204 29.38 1.12 31.72
N GLU A 205 29.15 1.14 30.41
CA GLU A 205 27.86 1.52 29.81
C GLU A 205 27.15 0.34 29.11
N GLU A 206 25.87 0.15 29.43
CA GLU A 206 25.03 -0.84 28.75
C GLU A 206 24.84 -0.46 27.28
N PRO A 207 25.07 -1.39 26.33
CA PRO A 207 24.77 -1.11 24.93
C PRO A 207 23.25 -0.95 24.76
N MET A 208 22.82 0.19 24.21
CA MET A 208 21.43 0.48 23.88
C MET A 208 21.28 0.76 22.38
N LEU A 209 20.16 0.33 21.82
CA LEU A 209 19.77 0.57 20.43
C LEU A 209 18.96 1.87 20.36
N ASP A 210 19.42 2.82 19.54
CA ASP A 210 18.70 4.07 19.25
C ASP A 210 17.62 3.83 18.20
N LEU A 211 16.36 4.10 18.58
CA LEU A 211 15.19 3.92 17.74
C LEU A 211 14.83 5.16 16.91
N GLU A 212 15.42 6.34 17.16
CA GLU A 212 15.11 7.55 16.39
C GLU A 212 15.39 7.39 14.91
N GLN A 213 16.47 6.69 14.55
CA GLN A 213 16.83 6.45 13.15
C GLN A 213 15.86 5.52 12.42
N VAL A 214 15.19 4.61 13.15
CA VAL A 214 14.19 3.71 12.58
C VAL A 214 12.90 4.47 12.24
N LEU A 215 12.57 5.50 13.02
CA LEU A 215 11.39 6.35 12.78
C LEU A 215 11.56 7.30 11.58
N LEU A 216 12.79 7.62 11.16
CA LEU A 216 13.08 8.40 9.95
C LEU A 216 12.79 7.65 8.65
N PHE A 217 12.71 6.33 8.72
CA PHE A 217 11.99 5.52 7.77
C PHE A 217 10.65 5.17 8.40
N PRO A 218 9.71 6.15 8.54
CA PRO A 218 8.34 5.69 8.62
C PRO A 218 8.21 4.81 7.38
N ASN A 219 7.59 3.65 7.51
CA ASN A 219 7.05 3.00 6.34
C ASN A 219 6.14 4.07 5.71
N LYS A 220 6.71 4.95 4.86
CA LYS A 220 6.03 5.61 3.77
C LYS A 220 5.34 4.42 3.21
N ASN A 221 4.04 4.33 3.48
CA ASN A 221 3.21 3.25 3.00
C ASN A 221 3.55 3.22 1.52
N LEU A 222 4.45 2.33 1.13
CA LEU A 222 4.92 2.14 -0.24
C LEU A 222 3.70 1.43 -0.79
N LYS A 223 2.69 2.26 -1.03
CA LYS A 223 1.50 1.94 -1.77
C LYS A 223 2.09 1.71 -3.13
N ASN A 224 2.51 0.47 -3.35
CA ASN A 224 2.78 -0.03 -4.69
C ASN A 224 1.59 0.45 -5.52
N PRO A 225 1.82 1.09 -6.68
CA PRO A 225 0.74 1.50 -7.54
C PRO A 225 -0.17 0.29 -7.72
N LYS A 226 -1.39 0.37 -7.18
CA LYS A 226 -2.26 -0.79 -7.09
C LYS A 226 -2.55 -1.22 -8.52
N LYS A 227 -2.03 -2.39 -8.90
CA LYS A 227 -2.44 -3.03 -10.15
C LYS A 227 -3.95 -3.18 -10.08
N GLN A 228 -4.62 -2.60 -11.06
CA GLN A 228 -6.03 -2.85 -11.26
C GLN A 228 -6.20 -4.37 -11.40
N VAL A 229 -7.06 -4.95 -10.57
CA VAL A 229 -7.39 -6.38 -10.67
C VAL A 229 -7.98 -6.62 -12.06
N GLU A 230 -7.23 -7.31 -12.91
CA GLU A 230 -7.69 -7.89 -14.17
C GLU A 230 -8.62 -9.05 -13.79
N GLY A 231 -9.87 -8.73 -13.45
CA GLY A 231 -10.92 -9.73 -13.33
C GLY A 231 -11.43 -10.02 -14.72
N THR A 232 -11.30 -11.25 -15.18
CA THR A 232 -12.08 -11.72 -16.33
C THR A 232 -13.53 -11.89 -15.85
N PRO A 233 -14.53 -11.38 -16.59
CA PRO A 233 -15.93 -11.67 -16.26
C PRO A 233 -16.14 -13.19 -16.26
N VAL A 234 -16.84 -13.69 -15.23
CA VAL A 234 -17.22 -15.10 -15.07
C VAL A 234 -18.66 -15.30 -15.52
#